data_AF-A0A2S6HK76-F1
#
_entry.id   AF-A0A2S6HK76-F1
#
_cell.length_a   1.000
_cell.length_b   1.000
_cell.length_c   1.000
_cell.angle_alpha   90.00
_cell.angle_beta   90.00
_cell.angle_gamma   90.00
#
_symmetry.space_group_name_H-M   'P 1'
#
loop_
_entity.id
_entity.type
_entity.pdbx_description
1 polymer ?
#
loop_
_entity_poly.entity_id
_entity_poly.type
_entity_poly.pdbx_seq_one_letter_code
_entity_poly.pdbx_strand_id
1 'polypeptide(L)' 'MAHDLSLSLDCIVPVCLAPEKPAYNIEDGLMPLIHEHLNAAKRVRYLRCLRQQQVESAWRQWRKQALHEGQIIFNIGK' A
#
# COMPACT_ATOMS: atom_id res chain seq x y z
N MET A 1 -6.82 24.85 -7.19
CA MET A 1 -5.62 24.78 -6.31
C MET A 1 -6.06 24.37 -4.90
N ALA A 2 -5.15 23.92 -4.03
CA ALA A 2 -5.52 23.39 -2.70
C ALA A 2 -6.35 24.35 -1.83
N HIS A 3 -6.25 25.67 -2.05
CA HIS A 3 -7.06 26.69 -1.38
C HIS A 3 -8.55 26.68 -1.76
N ASP A 4 -8.91 26.13 -2.94
CA ASP A 4 -10.30 26.09 -3.41
C ASP A 4 -11.15 25.07 -2.63
N LEU A 5 -10.49 24.11 -1.96
CA LEU A 5 -11.16 23.01 -1.27
C LEU A 5 -11.59 23.36 0.16
N SER A 6 -11.19 24.53 0.69
CA SER A 6 -11.46 24.93 2.09
C SER A 6 -11.03 23.87 3.13
N LEU A 7 -10.01 23.07 2.81
CA LEU A 7 -9.47 22.05 3.70
C LEU A 7 -8.21 22.57 4.41
N SER A 8 -8.00 22.13 5.66
CA SER A 8 -6.72 22.35 6.33
C SER A 8 -5.59 21.69 5.54
N LEU A 9 -4.43 22.33 5.48
CA LEU A 9 -3.22 21.73 4.88
C LEU A 9 -2.82 20.43 5.58
N ASP A 10 -3.14 20.29 6.87
CA ASP A 10 -2.91 19.06 7.64
C ASP A 10 -3.72 17.88 7.11
N CYS A 11 -4.80 18.14 6.35
CA CYS A 11 -5.65 17.13 5.73
C CYS A 11 -5.26 16.83 4.28
N ILE A 12 -4.15 17.37 3.78
CA ILE A 12 -3.73 17.26 2.39
C ILE A 12 -2.40 16.51 2.30
N VAL A 13 -2.39 15.45 1.49
CA VAL A 13 -1.21 14.64 1.23
C VAL A 13 -1.01 14.45 -0.28
N PRO A 14 0.16 14.81 -0.83
CA PRO A 14 0.44 14.58 -2.24
C PRO A 14 0.69 13.09 -2.48
N VAL A 15 0.04 12.52 -3.49
CA VAL A 15 0.19 11.10 -3.85
C VAL A 15 0.27 10.91 -5.35
N CYS A 16 0.92 9.83 -5.81
CA CYS A 16 0.72 9.34 -7.17
C CYS A 16 -0.04 8.02 -7.15
N LEU A 17 -1.14 8.01 -7.90
CA LEU A 17 -1.97 6.84 -8.17
C LEU A 17 -2.10 6.56 -9.67
N ALA A 18 -1.29 7.23 -10.50
CA ALA A 18 -1.33 7.02 -11.94
C ALA A 18 -0.83 5.59 -12.25
N PRO A 19 -1.57 4.78 -13.03
CA PRO A 19 -1.25 3.37 -13.25
C PRO A 19 0.09 3.19 -13.98
N GLU A 20 0.47 4.16 -14.80
CA GLU A 20 1.72 4.17 -15.59
C GLU A 20 2.95 4.64 -14.79
N LYS A 21 2.77 5.07 -13.53
CA LYS A 21 3.85 5.65 -12.72
C LYS A 21 4.00 4.90 -11.40
N PRO A 22 5.22 4.85 -10.83
CA PRO A 22 5.40 4.33 -9.49
C PRO A 22 4.54 5.11 -8.50
N ALA A 23 3.75 4.38 -7.70
CA ALA A 23 3.02 5.00 -6.60
C ALA A 23 4.00 5.60 -5.60
N TYR A 24 3.63 6.74 -5.00
CA TYR A 24 4.43 7.36 -3.94
C TYR A 24 3.53 7.92 -2.84
N ASN A 25 4.08 7.98 -1.62
CA ASN A 25 3.47 8.58 -0.43
C ASN A 25 2.11 7.97 -0.03
N ILE A 26 1.91 6.68 -0.36
CA ILE A 26 0.72 5.94 0.03
C ILE A 26 0.87 5.42 1.45
N GLU A 27 1.93 4.67 1.72
CA GLU A 27 2.18 4.03 3.02
C GLU A 27 2.55 5.05 4.09
N ASP A 28 3.45 5.98 3.78
CA ASP A 28 3.97 6.96 4.74
C ASP A 28 3.10 8.22 4.87
N GLY A 29 2.19 8.45 3.92
CA GLY A 29 1.38 9.68 3.85
C GLY A 29 -0.11 9.42 3.92
N LEU A 30 -0.67 8.83 2.85
CA LEU A 30 -2.12 8.67 2.73
C LEU A 30 -2.72 7.78 3.81
N MET A 31 -2.08 6.65 4.09
CA MET A 31 -2.57 5.68 5.06
C MET A 31 -2.64 6.22 6.50
N PRO A 32 -1.59 6.83 7.08
CA PRO A 32 -1.66 7.41 8.43
C PRO A 32 -2.68 8.55 8.49
N LEU A 33 -2.75 9.40 7.45
CA LEU A 33 -3.72 10.49 7.42
C LEU A 33 -5.17 9.97 7.43
N ILE A 34 -5.47 8.92 6.66
CA ILE A 34 -6.77 8.24 6.72
C ILE A 34 -7.03 7.74 8.14
N HIS A 35 -6.07 7.01 8.75
CA HIS A 35 -6.23 6.45 10.08
C HIS A 35 -6.57 7.52 11.14
N GLU A 36 -5.91 8.68 11.09
CA GLU A 36 -6.16 9.80 12.00
C GLU A 36 -7.58 10.36 11.91
N HIS A 37 -8.19 10.36 10.72
CA HIS A 37 -9.54 10.88 10.50
C HIS A 37 -10.66 9.87 10.77
N LEU A 38 -10.34 8.60 11.03
CA LEU A 38 -11.33 7.58 11.36
C LEU A 38 -11.75 7.64 12.82
N ASN A 39 -13.02 7.34 13.09
CA ASN A 39 -13.50 7.07 14.46
C ASN A 39 -12.96 5.72 14.98
N ALA A 40 -13.10 5.48 16.29
CA ALA A 40 -12.55 4.30 16.95
C ALA A 40 -12.94 2.96 16.28
N ALA A 41 -14.23 2.76 15.99
CA ALA A 41 -14.71 1.53 15.34
C ALA A 41 -14.12 1.36 13.94
N LYS A 42 -14.04 2.45 13.16
CA LYS A 42 -13.46 2.43 11.82
C LYS A 42 -11.94 2.22 11.85
N ARG A 43 -11.21 2.77 12.83
CA ARG A 43 -9.76 2.53 12.99
C ARG A 43 -9.45 1.05 13.22
N VAL A 44 -10.20 0.39 14.12
CA VAL A 44 -10.03 -1.05 14.36
C VAL A 44 -10.28 -1.86 13.09
N ARG A 45 -11.36 -1.54 12.36
CA ARG A 45 -11.67 -2.20 11.08
C ARG A 45 -10.55 -1.97 10.06
N TYR A 46 -10.07 -0.72 9.94
CA TYR A 46 -9.02 -0.33 9.01
C TYR A 46 -7.72 -1.10 9.25
N LEU A 47 -7.23 -1.13 10.50
CA LEU A 47 -6.01 -1.85 10.86
C LEU A 47 -6.14 -3.36 10.63
N ARG A 48 -7.32 -3.94 10.89
CA ARG A 48 -7.57 -5.37 10.60
C ARG A 48 -7.50 -5.65 9.11
N CYS A 49 -8.15 -4.84 8.28
CA CYS A 49 -8.12 -4.98 6.82
C CYS A 49 -6.70 -4.79 6.27
N LEU A 50 -5.96 -3.81 6.80
CA LEU A 50 -4.59 -3.55 6.39
C LEU A 50 -3.67 -4.74 6.67
N ARG A 51 -3.77 -5.33 7.87
CA ARG A 51 -3.01 -6.54 8.23
C ARG A 51 -3.32 -7.70 7.29
N GLN A 52 -4.60 -7.92 6.99
CA GLN A 52 -5.01 -8.97 6.06
C GLN A 52 -4.39 -8.74 4.67
N GLN A 53 -4.44 -7.51 4.16
CA GLN A 53 -3.84 -7.17 2.87
C GLN A 53 -2.33 -7.41 2.85
N GLN A 54 -1.61 -7.02 3.92
CA GLN A 54 -0.15 -7.22 4.03
C GLN A 54 0.22 -8.71 4.03
N VAL A 55 -0.55 -9.54 4.73
CA VAL A 55 -0.35 -10.99 4.73
C VAL A 55 -0.55 -11.55 3.32
N GLU A 56 -1.63 -11.15 2.64
CA GLU A 56 -1.88 -11.60 1.26
C GLU A 56 -0.80 -11.13 0.27
N SER A 57 -0.33 -9.88 0.37
CA SER A 57 0.71 -9.35 -0.51
C SER A 57 2.04 -10.06 -0.28
N ALA A 58 2.42 -10.30 0.99
CA ALA A 58 3.60 -11.08 1.34
C ALA A 58 3.52 -12.50 0.76
N TRP A 59 2.38 -13.21 0.91
CA TRP A 59 2.19 -14.54 0.31
C TRP A 59 2.30 -14.53 -1.22
N ARG A 60 1.78 -13.50 -1.89
CA ARG A 60 1.92 -13.35 -3.35
C ARG A 60 3.38 -13.12 -3.75
N GLN A 61 4.12 -12.30 -3.00
CA GLN A 61 5.53 -12.04 -3.27
C GLN A 61 6.38 -13.29 -3.05
N TRP A 62 6.15 -14.03 -1.96
CA TRP A 62 6.80 -15.30 -1.68
C TRP A 62 6.58 -16.32 -2.81
N ARG A 63 5.35 -16.45 -3.31
CA ARG A 63 5.07 -17.32 -4.47
C ARG A 63 5.83 -16.90 -5.72
N LYS A 64 5.91 -15.59 -6.01
CA LYS A 64 6.70 -15.08 -7.15
C LYS A 64 8.19 -15.40 -7.00
N GLN A 65 8.75 -15.20 -5.81
CA GLN A 65 10.15 -15.52 -5.52
C GLN A 65 10.42 -17.03 -5.67
N ALA A 66 9.58 -17.88 -5.07
CA ALA A 66 9.70 -19.33 -5.20
C ALA A 66 9.60 -19.82 -6.65
N LEU A 67 8.71 -19.24 -7.47
CA LEU A 67 8.63 -19.56 -8.89
C LEU A 67 9.88 -19.12 -9.66
N HIS A 68 10.40 -17.93 -9.35
CA HIS A 68 11.60 -17.40 -10.01
C HIS A 68 12.84 -18.23 -9.66
N GLU A 69 13.05 -18.54 -8.37
CA GLU A 69 14.13 -19.40 -7.90
C GLU A 69 14.02 -20.82 -8.46
N GLY A 70 12.81 -21.38 -8.51
CA GLY A 70 12.55 -22.70 -9.12
C GLY A 70 12.89 -22.75 -10.62
N GLN A 71 12.61 -21.67 -11.37
CA GLN A 71 13.02 -21.55 -12.77
C GLN A 71 14.54 -21.45 -12.92
N ILE A 72 15.22 -20.75 -12.01
CA ILE A 72 16.68 -20.65 -11.99
C ILE A 72 17.32 -22.03 -11.75
N ILE A 73 16.81 -22.82 -10.80
CA ILE A 73 17.31 -24.18 -10.53
C ILE A 73 17.14 -25.09 -11.75
N PHE A 74 15.99 -25.03 -12.43
CA PHE A 74 15.75 -25.82 -13.65
C PHE A 74 16.61 -25.40 -14.84
N ASN A 75 16.99 -24.13 -14.94
CA ASN A 75 17.83 -23.63 -16.03
C ASN A 75 19.34 -23.85 -15.80
N ILE A 76 19.79 -23.96 -14.55
CA ILE A 76 21.20 -24.28 -14.23
C ILE A 76 21.48 -25.79 -14.34
N GLY A 77 20.45 -26.64 -14.27
CA GLY A 77 20.57 -28.09 -14.41
C GLY A 77 20.54 -28.63 -15.85
N LYS A 78 20.67 -27.77 -16.87
CA LYS A 78 20.79 -28.15 -18.29
C LYS A 78 22.22 -28.04 -18.80
#